data_AF-A0A915IFX6-F1
#
_entry.id   AF-A0A915IFX6-F1
#
_cell.length_a   1.000
_cell.length_b   1.000
_cell.length_c   1.000
_cell.angle_alpha   90.00
_cell.angle_beta   90.00
_cell.angle_gamma   90.00
#
_symmetry.space_group_name_H-M   'P 1'
#
loop_
_entity.id
_entity.type
_entity.pdbx_description
1 polymer ?
#
loop_
_entity_poly.entity_id
_entity_poly.type
_entity_poly.pdbx_seq_one_letter_code
_entity_poly.pdbx_strand_id
1 'polypeptide(L)'
;MKPIKSVYFDSTFCLKSTLKIPDRKISRDLIVKFSQEWLLRGPKRKIFLYCAAKYGQEFLICQLSEALKTKIHVSKAKFRIYEKIPEIFDHVTHDSVETRVHACSYW
;
A
#
# COMPACT_ATOMS: atom_id res chain seq x y z
N MET A 1 -28.27 -22.77 -6.92
CA MET A 1 -27.68 -21.59 -7.58
C MET A 1 -28.82 -20.71 -8.07
N LYS A 2 -28.83 -19.40 -7.79
CA LYS A 2 -29.90 -18.51 -8.28
C LYS A 2 -29.60 -18.08 -9.73
N PRO A 3 -30.59 -18.07 -10.64
CA PRO A 3 -30.38 -17.59 -12.00
C PRO A 3 -30.11 -16.08 -11.99
N ILE A 4 -29.05 -15.66 -12.68
CA ILE A 4 -28.68 -14.25 -12.85
C ILE A 4 -29.11 -13.82 -14.25
N LYS A 5 -30.02 -12.84 -14.33
CA LYS A 5 -30.54 -12.32 -15.61
C LYS A 5 -29.58 -11.35 -16.29
N SER A 6 -28.85 -10.56 -15.52
CA SER A 6 -27.93 -9.54 -16.03
C SER A 6 -26.79 -9.33 -15.05
N VAL A 7 -25.60 -9.02 -15.58
CA VAL A 7 -24.39 -8.77 -14.80
C VAL A 7 -23.85 -7.38 -15.16
N TYR A 8 -23.71 -6.53 -14.15
CA TYR A 8 -22.95 -5.29 -14.24
C TYR A 8 -21.61 -5.56 -13.56
N PHE A 9 -20.52 -5.46 -14.32
CA PHE A 9 -19.18 -5.80 -13.83
C PHE A 9 -18.18 -4.72 -14.20
N ASP A 10 -17.07 -4.69 -13.46
CA ASP A 10 -15.96 -3.79 -13.73
C ASP A 10 -15.17 -4.27 -14.95
N SER A 11 -15.27 -3.51 -16.04
CA SER A 11 -14.60 -3.81 -17.30
C SER A 11 -13.27 -3.07 -17.49
N THR A 12 -12.71 -2.44 -16.43
CA THR A 12 -11.50 -1.59 -16.51
C THR A 12 -10.35 -2.26 -17.26
N PHE A 13 -10.13 -3.56 -17.03
CA PHE A 13 -9.07 -4.35 -17.68
C PHE A 13 -9.61 -5.45 -18.60
N CYS A 14 -10.78 -5.26 -19.19
CA CYS A 14 -11.40 -6.22 -20.12
C CYS A 14 -10.79 -6.12 -21.54
N LEU A 15 -9.46 -6.17 -21.64
CA LEU A 15 -8.70 -6.02 -22.88
C LEU A 15 -7.70 -7.18 -23.04
N LYS A 16 -7.36 -7.53 -24.29
CA LYS A 16 -6.35 -8.58 -24.57
C LYS A 16 -4.96 -8.21 -24.03
N SER A 17 -4.63 -6.93 -23.99
CA SER A 17 -3.35 -6.44 -23.46
C SER A 17 -3.20 -6.66 -21.96
N THR A 18 -4.29 -6.85 -21.23
CA THR A 18 -4.32 -6.99 -19.76
C THR A 18 -4.71 -8.41 -19.31
N LEU A 19 -4.50 -9.40 -20.20
CA LEU A 19 -4.74 -10.82 -19.90
C LEU A 19 -3.93 -11.35 -18.73
N LYS A 20 -2.78 -10.74 -18.44
CA LYS A 20 -1.92 -11.12 -17.32
C LYS A 20 -1.64 -9.89 -16.47
N ILE A 21 -2.18 -9.91 -15.26
CA ILE A 21 -1.82 -8.98 -14.20
C ILE A 21 -1.12 -9.81 -13.12
N PRO A 22 0.04 -9.40 -12.61
CA PRO A 22 0.73 -10.15 -11.57
C PRO A 22 -0.15 -10.34 -10.34
N ASP A 23 -0.03 -11.51 -9.72
CA ASP A 23 -0.74 -11.78 -8.48
C ASP A 23 -0.35 -10.76 -7.40
N ARG A 24 -1.32 -10.45 -6.55
CA ARG A 24 -1.14 -9.55 -5.42
C ARG A 24 0.02 -9.97 -4.53
N LYS A 25 0.17 -11.27 -4.28
CA LYS A 25 1.25 -11.84 -3.44
C LYS A 25 2.63 -11.64 -4.06
N ILE A 26 2.77 -11.93 -5.36
CA ILE A 26 4.02 -11.76 -6.09
C ILE A 26 4.43 -10.28 -6.10
N SER A 27 3.48 -9.40 -6.39
CA SER A 27 3.70 -7.94 -6.35
C SER A 27 4.15 -7.47 -4.97
N ARG A 28 3.48 -7.96 -3.90
CA ARG A 28 3.84 -7.68 -2.51
C ARG A 28 5.26 -8.13 -2.17
N ASP A 29 5.62 -9.37 -2.51
CA ASP A 29 6.93 -9.95 -2.20
C ASP A 29 8.06 -9.15 -2.86
N LEU A 30 7.87 -8.75 -4.13
CA LEU A 30 8.84 -7.93 -4.86
C LEU A 30 9.01 -6.54 -4.25
N ILE A 31 7.91 -5.86 -3.90
CA ILE A 31 7.98 -4.52 -3.29
C ILE A 31 8.63 -4.56 -1.91
N VAL A 32 8.31 -5.57 -1.09
CA VAL A 32 8.93 -5.78 0.22
C VAL A 32 10.43 -6.00 0.09
N LYS A 33 10.85 -6.92 -0.79
CA LYS A 33 12.27 -7.21 -1.03
C LYS A 33 13.02 -5.96 -1.48
N PHE A 34 12.50 -5.24 -2.47
CA PHE A 34 13.10 -3.99 -2.94
C PHE A 34 13.24 -2.96 -1.83
N SER A 35 12.20 -2.82 -1.00
CA SER A 35 12.19 -1.85 0.11
C SER A 35 13.25 -2.17 1.16
N GLN A 36 13.38 -3.44 1.54
CA GLN A 36 14.42 -3.91 2.46
C GLN A 36 15.82 -3.64 1.91
N GLU A 37 16.08 -4.06 0.67
CA GLU A 37 17.37 -3.85 0.01
C GLU A 37 17.73 -2.37 -0.10
N TRP A 38 16.77 -1.52 -0.45
CA TRP A 38 17.00 -0.09 -0.57
C TRP A 38 17.35 0.57 0.77
N LEU A 39 16.62 0.23 1.83
CA LEU A 39 16.81 0.79 3.16
C LEU A 39 18.10 0.31 3.83
N LEU A 40 18.57 -0.89 3.50
CA LEU A 40 19.85 -1.46 3.96
C LEU A 40 21.07 -0.74 3.38
N ARG A 41 20.94 -0.06 2.22
CA ARG A 41 22.03 0.70 1.60
C ARG A 41 22.45 1.95 2.39
N GLY A 42 21.73 2.33 3.43
CA GLY A 42 22.18 3.35 4.35
C GLY A 42 21.06 4.07 5.11
N PRO A 43 21.39 4.73 6.23
CA PRO A 43 20.41 5.32 7.14
C PRO A 43 19.64 6.50 6.54
N LYS A 44 20.23 7.22 5.58
CA LYS A 44 19.60 8.36 4.90
C LYS A 44 18.65 7.96 3.76
N ARG A 45 18.57 6.67 3.41
CA ARG A 45 17.68 6.19 2.35
C ARG A 45 16.23 6.22 2.84
N LYS A 46 15.36 6.83 2.05
CA LYS A 46 13.91 6.91 2.27
C LYS A 46 13.16 6.30 1.08
N ILE A 47 11.93 5.88 1.32
CA ILE A 47 11.02 5.36 0.31
C ILE A 47 9.79 6.25 0.25
N PHE A 48 9.41 6.63 -0.96
CA PHE A 48 8.09 7.20 -1.24
C PHE A 48 7.20 6.21 -1.97
N LEU A 49 6.10 5.84 -1.32
CA LEU A 49 4.99 5.14 -1.95
C LEU A 49 4.06 6.16 -2.59
N TYR A 50 4.35 6.50 -3.85
CA TYR A 50 3.44 7.32 -4.64
C TYR A 50 2.25 6.48 -5.09
N CYS A 51 1.05 6.87 -4.66
CA CYS A 51 -0.20 6.25 -5.08
C CYS A 51 -1.15 7.34 -5.59
N ALA A 52 -1.59 7.21 -6.84
CA ALA A 52 -2.52 8.15 -7.46
C ALA A 52 -3.93 8.06 -6.86
N ALA A 53 -4.31 6.88 -6.36
CA ALA A 53 -5.59 6.67 -5.70
C ALA A 53 -5.59 7.16 -4.25
N LYS A 54 -6.73 7.68 -3.78
CA LYS A 54 -6.90 8.10 -2.39
C LYS A 54 -6.84 6.92 -1.41
N TYR A 55 -7.45 5.80 -1.79
CA TYR A 55 -7.56 4.54 -1.04
C TYR A 55 -7.17 3.34 -1.90
N GLY A 56 -6.98 2.18 -1.28
CA GLY A 56 -6.62 0.91 -1.93
C GLY A 56 -5.17 0.47 -1.64
N GLN A 57 -4.35 1.35 -1.07
CA GLN A 57 -2.96 1.05 -0.73
C GLN A 57 -2.77 0.41 0.66
N GLU A 58 -3.84 0.32 1.46
CA GLU A 58 -3.82 -0.10 2.86
C GLU A 58 -3.15 -1.46 3.05
N PHE A 59 -3.46 -2.40 2.14
CA PHE A 59 -2.81 -3.71 2.16
C PHE A 59 -1.30 -3.61 1.99
N LEU A 60 -0.82 -2.82 1.02
CA LEU A 60 0.62 -2.69 0.81
C LEU A 60 1.28 -2.00 2.01
N ILE A 61 0.61 -1.01 2.60
CA ILE A 61 1.05 -0.33 3.83
C ILE A 61 1.23 -1.33 4.97
N CYS A 62 0.23 -2.17 5.26
CA CYS A 62 0.30 -3.15 6.35
C CYS A 62 1.41 -4.17 6.08
N GLN A 63 1.48 -4.69 4.86
CA GLN A 63 2.49 -5.68 4.47
C GLN A 63 3.93 -5.14 4.55
N LEU A 64 4.15 -3.87 4.16
CA LEU A 64 5.45 -3.23 4.34
C LEU A 64 5.75 -2.96 5.81
N SER A 65 4.76 -2.51 6.58
CA SER A 65 4.93 -2.26 8.01
C SER A 65 5.37 -3.51 8.76
N GLU A 66 4.69 -4.64 8.53
CA GLU A 66 5.03 -5.95 9.10
C GLU A 66 6.44 -6.40 8.69
N ALA A 67 6.75 -6.37 7.39
CA ALA A 67 8.01 -6.88 6.88
C ALA A 67 9.23 -6.03 7.25
N LEU A 68 9.03 -4.72 7.43
CA LEU A 68 10.08 -3.77 7.80
C LEU A 68 10.10 -3.50 9.31
N LYS A 69 9.12 -4.02 10.07
CA LYS A 69 8.93 -3.78 11.50
C LYS A 69 8.94 -2.29 11.87
N THR A 70 8.27 -1.48 11.04
CA THR A 70 8.17 -0.03 11.22
C THR A 70 6.80 0.46 10.81
N LYS A 71 6.33 1.56 11.40
CA LYS A 71 5.12 2.24 10.92
C LYS A 71 5.41 2.96 9.59
N ILE A 72 4.36 3.17 8.80
CA ILE A 72 4.42 3.92 7.53
C ILE A 72 3.82 5.30 7.75
N HIS A 73 4.56 6.34 7.34
CA HIS A 73 4.09 7.70 7.48
C HIS A 73 2.96 7.98 6.49
N VAL A 74 1.82 8.44 6.98
CA VAL A 74 0.68 8.89 6.17
C VAL A 74 0.33 10.33 6.51
N SER A 75 -0.36 11.01 5.60
CA SER A 75 -0.82 12.38 5.90
C SER A 75 -1.78 12.38 7.09
N LYS A 76 -1.81 13.47 7.86
CA LYS A 76 -2.72 13.64 9.01
C LYS A 76 -4.19 13.36 8.66
N ALA A 77 -4.61 13.69 7.44
CA ALA A 77 -5.95 13.40 6.94
C ALA A 77 -6.22 11.89 6.80
N LYS A 78 -5.27 11.11 6.25
CA LYS A 78 -5.38 9.65 6.18
C LYS A 78 -5.31 9.01 7.57
N PHE A 79 -4.41 9.50 8.43
CA PHE A 79 -4.25 9.01 9.79
C PHE A 79 -5.57 9.07 10.58
N ARG A 80 -6.30 10.19 10.52
CA ARG A 80 -7.62 10.35 11.17
C ARG A 80 -8.71 9.38 10.70
N ILE A 81 -8.53 8.79 9.53
CA ILE A 81 -9.43 7.76 9.00
C ILE A 81 -8.95 6.39 9.51
N TYR A 82 -7.66 6.12 9.36
CA TYR A 82 -7.06 4.84 9.75
C TYR A 82 -7.05 4.59 11.25
N GLU A 83 -7.03 5.62 12.10
CA GLU A 83 -7.16 5.47 13.56
C GLU A 83 -8.48 4.83 14.00
N LYS A 84 -9.48 4.81 13.11
CA LYS A 84 -10.78 4.19 13.35
C LYS A 84 -10.86 2.74 12.85
N ILE A 85 -9.77 2.23 12.27
CA ILE A 85 -9.68 0.89 11.67
C ILE A 85 -8.48 0.18 12.32
N PRO A 86 -8.70 -0.62 13.38
CA PRO A 86 -7.62 -1.24 14.17
C PRO A 86 -6.59 -1.99 13.34
N GLU A 87 -7.04 -2.70 12.29
CA GLU A 87 -6.20 -3.50 11.40
C GLU A 87 -5.23 -2.66 10.55
N ILE A 88 -5.42 -1.34 10.48
CA ILE A 88 -4.54 -0.42 9.76
C ILE A 88 -3.79 0.48 10.73
N PHE A 89 -4.43 0.89 11.83
CA PHE A 89 -3.90 1.87 12.76
C PHE A 89 -2.51 1.51 13.29
N ASP A 90 -2.29 0.25 13.63
CA ASP A 90 -1.02 -0.23 14.17
C ASP A 90 0.14 -0.14 13.17
N HIS A 91 -0.17 -0.02 11.88
CA HIS A 91 0.80 0.03 10.79
C HIS A 91 1.16 1.45 10.32
N VAL A 92 0.48 2.48 10.84
CA VAL A 92 0.62 3.86 10.34
C VAL A 92 1.00 4.84 11.43
N THR A 93 1.69 5.90 11.02
CA THR A 93 2.00 7.07 11.87
C THR A 93 1.75 8.36 11.11
N HIS A 94 1.45 9.44 11.82
CA HIS A 94 1.42 10.80 11.27
C HIS A 94 2.71 11.59 11.58
N ASP A 95 3.65 10.99 12.32
CA ASP A 95 4.98 11.56 12.53
C ASP A 95 5.92 11.14 11.40
N SER A 96 6.42 12.12 10.66
CA SER A 96 7.33 11.91 9.53
C SER A 96 8.76 11.53 9.94
N VAL A 97 9.14 11.74 11.21
CA VAL A 97 10.50 11.48 11.70
C VAL A 97 10.65 10.04 12.21
N GLU A 98 9.56 9.40 12.65
CA GLU A 98 9.55 8.03 13.19
C GLU A 98 9.90 6.95 12.15
N THR A 99 9.83 7.26 10.85
CA THR A 99 9.99 6.27 9.80
C THR A 99 10.65 6.82 8.55
N ARG A 100 11.24 5.92 7.77
CA ARG A 100 11.87 6.21 6.47
C ARG A 100 10.98 5.85 5.29
N VAL A 101 9.78 5.34 5.54
CA VAL A 101 8.83 4.92 4.51
C VAL A 101 7.57 5.76 4.60
N HIS A 102 7.26 6.47 3.51
CA HIS A 102 6.19 7.44 3.48
C HIS A 102 5.19 7.11 2.38
N ALA A 103 3.91 7.24 2.70
CA ALA A 103 2.74 7.15 1.82
C ALA A 103 1.83 8.41 1.97
N CYS A 104 2.43 9.52 2.42
CA CYS A 104 1.78 10.82 2.54
C CYS A 104 1.58 11.48 1.17
N SER A 105 0.57 12.35 1.06
CA SER A 105 0.22 12.98 -0.23
C SER A 105 1.19 14.08 -0.66
N TYR A 106 1.99 14.62 0.26
CA TYR A 106 2.94 15.71 0.04
C TYR A 106 4.20 15.45 0.89
N TRP A 107 5.36 15.88 0.39
CA TRP A 107 6.67 15.78 1.04
C TRP A 107 7.08 17.10 1.64
#